data_AF-A0A259S3I6-F1
#
_entry.id   AF-A0A259S3I6-F1
#
_cell.length_a   1.000
_cell.length_b   1.000
_cell.length_c   1.000
_cell.angle_alpha   90.00
_cell.angle_beta   90.00
_cell.angle_gamma   90.00
#
_symmetry.space_group_name_H-M   'P 1'
#
loop_
_entity.id
_entity.type
_entity.pdbx_description
1 polymer ?
#
loop_
_entity_poly.entity_id
_entity_poly.type
_entity_poly.pdbx_seq_one_letter_code
_entity_poly.pdbx_strand_id
1 'polypeptide(L)'
;WFFSVAGNHERMISQYRQALTRRQLTADERQKMVSIGAQWLLDAYDALNEDKWADLITEIMNLITQMPLMIQVGNGPEAVGVIHAELPDWDWSRSVTRLERIKKVKFWDQPRDEPSIESLLWGNAQFQSLRNGEQNDRHISGIAWVIQGHNVSNIPRRAGNRLWIDTGADESQSAHGLSIAELGPQLTVTTHFRDLRIRTERFNLTPQPRFHSVLMS
;
A
#
# COMPACT_ATOMS: atom_id res chain seq x y z
N TRP A 1 5.22 -18.75 1.74
CA TRP A 1 5.36 -17.75 0.67
C TRP A 1 4.70 -16.46 1.16
N PHE A 2 5.26 -15.29 0.83
CA PHE A 2 4.72 -13.97 1.19
C PHE A 2 4.94 -13.04 0.00
N PHE A 3 3.92 -12.25 -0.36
CA PHE A 3 3.97 -11.30 -1.46
C PHE A 3 3.61 -9.92 -0.93
N SER A 4 4.41 -8.91 -1.27
CA SER A 4 4.16 -7.53 -0.88
C SER A 4 3.99 -6.65 -2.10
N VAL A 5 3.15 -5.64 -2.00
CA VAL A 5 3.24 -4.47 -2.88
C VAL A 5 4.36 -3.56 -2.40
N ALA A 6 4.91 -2.74 -3.30
CA ALA A 6 5.85 -1.69 -2.96
C ALA A 6 5.13 -0.51 -2.29
N GLY A 7 5.64 -0.05 -1.15
CA GLY A 7 5.20 1.18 -0.49
C GLY A 7 6.11 2.37 -0.79
N ASN A 8 5.68 3.56 -0.35
CA ASN A 8 6.49 4.77 -0.47
C ASN A 8 7.80 4.66 0.32
N HIS A 9 7.82 3.97 1.47
CA HIS A 9 9.04 3.82 2.27
C HIS A 9 10.10 2.97 1.54
N GLU A 10 9.72 1.87 0.89
CA GLU A 10 10.64 1.09 0.04
C GLU A 10 11.18 1.94 -1.11
N ARG A 11 10.32 2.75 -1.73
CA ARG A 11 10.73 3.68 -2.78
C ARG A 11 11.72 4.72 -2.25
N MET A 12 11.47 5.32 -1.09
CA MET A 12 12.38 6.29 -0.48
C MET A 12 13.72 5.66 -0.10
N ILE A 13 13.74 4.45 0.45
CA ILE A 13 14.99 3.72 0.75
C ILE A 13 15.76 3.43 -0.56
N SER A 14 15.07 3.00 -1.62
CA SER A 14 15.70 2.67 -2.91
C SER A 14 16.43 3.86 -3.55
N GLN A 15 16.00 5.09 -3.28
CA GLN A 15 16.65 6.31 -3.77
C GLN A 15 18.08 6.46 -3.24
N TYR A 16 18.38 5.87 -2.08
CA TYR A 16 19.69 5.88 -1.45
C TYR A 16 20.53 4.64 -1.77
N ARG A 17 20.10 3.78 -2.71
CA ARG A 17 20.78 2.50 -3.03
C ARG A 17 22.29 2.66 -3.21
N GLN A 18 22.73 3.62 -4.02
CA GLN A 18 24.16 3.79 -4.29
C GLN A 18 24.94 4.22 -3.04
N ALA A 19 24.41 5.17 -2.26
CA ALA A 19 25.06 5.65 -1.04
C ALA A 19 25.08 4.57 0.05
N LEU A 20 23.99 3.79 0.17
CA LEU A 20 23.91 2.63 1.06
C LEU A 20 24.91 1.54 0.65
N THR A 21 24.93 1.14 -0.63
CA THR A 21 25.86 0.10 -1.12
C THR A 21 27.33 0.51 -0.95
N ARG A 22 27.68 1.78 -1.21
CA ARG A 22 29.05 2.28 -1.04
C ARG A 22 29.40 2.62 0.41
N ARG A 23 28.43 2.54 1.32
CA ARG A 23 28.55 2.97 2.71
C ARG A 23 29.07 4.42 2.82
N GLN A 24 28.46 5.31 2.05
CA GLN A 24 28.82 6.73 1.91
C GLN A 24 27.61 7.66 2.09
N LEU A 25 26.74 7.38 3.07
CA LEU A 25 25.67 8.32 3.41
C LEU A 25 26.23 9.62 4.00
N THR A 26 25.80 10.76 3.48
CA THR A 26 26.03 12.07 4.08
C THR A 26 25.20 12.27 5.36
N ALA A 27 25.51 13.30 6.15
CA ALA A 27 24.75 13.62 7.36
C ALA A 27 23.27 13.93 7.06
N ASP A 28 23.00 14.67 5.98
CA ASP A 28 21.64 15.02 5.58
C ASP A 28 20.84 13.79 5.13
N GLU A 29 21.48 12.88 4.40
CA GLU A 29 20.84 11.62 3.98
C GLU A 29 20.55 10.71 5.17
N ARG A 30 21.46 10.63 6.15
CA ARG A 30 21.19 9.93 7.42
C ARG A 30 19.98 10.53 8.13
N GLN A 31 19.93 11.85 8.27
CA GLN A 31 18.79 12.52 8.90
C GLN A 31 17.49 12.24 8.14
N LYS A 32 17.56 12.17 6.81
CA LYS A 32 16.39 11.80 5.98
C LYS A 32 15.96 10.35 6.22
N MET A 33 16.90 9.41 6.33
CA MET A 33 16.61 8.01 6.65
C MET A 33 15.92 7.86 8.02
N VAL A 34 16.36 8.63 9.03
CA VAL A 34 15.67 8.69 10.33
C VAL A 34 14.24 9.20 10.16
N SER A 35 14.03 10.27 9.39
CA SER A 35 12.69 10.87 9.19
C SER A 35 11.67 9.96 8.50
N ILE A 36 12.13 8.89 7.83
CA ILE A 36 11.27 7.89 7.16
C ILE A 36 11.18 6.59 7.96
N GLY A 37 11.62 6.59 9.22
CA GLY A 37 11.55 5.41 10.09
C GLY A 37 12.60 4.33 9.79
N ALA A 38 13.63 4.62 8.99
CA ALA A 38 14.66 3.66 8.61
C ALA A 38 15.82 3.57 9.62
N GLN A 39 15.59 3.90 10.89
CA GLN A 39 16.60 3.83 11.95
C GLN A 39 17.20 2.42 12.08
N TRP A 40 16.37 1.39 11.99
CA TRP A 40 16.80 -0.01 12.04
C TRP A 40 17.87 -0.35 10.99
N LEU A 41 17.79 0.27 9.81
CA LEU A 41 18.76 0.06 8.74
C LEU A 41 20.05 0.83 9.01
N LEU A 42 19.97 2.02 9.63
CA LEU A 42 21.14 2.77 10.07
C LEU A 42 21.89 2.06 11.21
N ASP A 43 21.15 1.45 12.14
CA ASP A 43 21.74 0.66 13.23
C ASP A 43 22.57 -0.51 12.65
N ALA A 44 22.03 -1.21 11.64
CA ALA A 44 22.75 -2.24 10.91
C ALA A 44 23.92 -1.66 10.08
N TYR A 45 23.72 -0.52 9.42
CA TYR A 45 24.75 0.19 8.66
C TYR A 45 25.95 0.53 9.53
N ASP A 46 25.75 0.89 10.80
CA ASP A 46 26.82 1.28 11.73
C ASP A 46 27.46 0.07 12.43
N ALA A 47 26.66 -0.93 12.79
CA ALA A 47 27.13 -2.08 13.58
C ALA A 47 27.83 -3.18 12.76
N LEU A 48 27.46 -3.35 11.47
CA LEU A 48 28.00 -4.44 10.65
C LEU A 48 29.38 -4.10 10.06
N ASN A 49 30.19 -5.14 9.83
CA ASN A 49 31.39 -5.02 9.02
C ASN A 49 31.03 -4.92 7.53
N GLU A 50 32.02 -4.63 6.68
CA GLU A 50 31.79 -4.38 5.24
C GLU A 50 31.13 -5.56 4.53
N ASP A 51 31.61 -6.79 4.75
CA ASP A 51 31.08 -7.99 4.09
C ASP A 51 29.61 -8.23 4.46
N LYS A 52 29.28 -8.22 5.76
CA LYS A 52 27.89 -8.45 6.22
C LYS A 52 26.95 -7.33 5.79
N TRP A 53 27.45 -6.09 5.75
CA TRP A 53 26.68 -4.98 5.22
C TRP A 53 26.40 -5.15 3.73
N ALA A 54 27.41 -5.51 2.94
CA ALA A 54 27.29 -5.72 1.50
C ALA A 54 26.27 -6.81 1.17
N ASP A 55 26.27 -7.91 1.92
CA ASP A 55 25.29 -9.00 1.79
C ASP A 55 23.88 -8.51 2.12
N LEU A 56 23.70 -7.90 3.30
CA LEU A 56 22.41 -7.40 3.77
C LEU A 56 21.79 -6.38 2.83
N ILE A 57 22.56 -5.35 2.43
CA ILE A 57 22.03 -4.28 1.58
C ILE A 57 21.73 -4.78 0.17
N THR A 58 22.52 -5.73 -0.34
CA THR A 58 22.23 -6.37 -1.63
C THR A 58 20.94 -7.16 -1.57
N GLU A 59 20.71 -7.94 -0.51
CA GLU A 59 19.47 -8.69 -0.31
C GLU A 59 18.26 -7.76 -0.20
N ILE A 60 18.32 -6.74 0.65
CA ILE A 60 17.24 -5.74 0.82
C ILE A 60 16.90 -5.09 -0.52
N MET A 61 17.91 -4.64 -1.26
CA MET A 61 17.69 -3.96 -2.55
C MET A 61 17.12 -4.92 -3.60
N ASN A 62 17.55 -6.18 -3.61
CA ASN A 62 16.99 -7.20 -4.50
C ASN A 62 15.52 -7.46 -4.17
N LEU A 63 15.14 -7.56 -2.90
CA LEU A 63 13.75 -7.71 -2.47
C LEU A 63 12.90 -6.51 -2.87
N ILE A 64 13.35 -5.28 -2.57
CA ILE A 64 12.65 -4.04 -2.94
C ILE A 64 12.39 -4.02 -4.44
N THR A 65 13.40 -4.28 -5.28
CA THR A 65 13.25 -4.20 -6.73
C THR A 65 12.28 -5.22 -7.35
N GLN A 66 11.94 -6.27 -6.60
CA GLN A 66 11.00 -7.31 -7.04
C GLN A 66 9.55 -7.00 -6.64
N MET A 67 9.31 -6.03 -5.76
CA MET A 67 7.96 -5.70 -5.30
C MET A 67 7.15 -5.05 -6.43
N PRO A 68 5.96 -5.58 -6.78
CA PRO A 68 5.05 -4.92 -7.71
C PRO A 68 4.33 -3.73 -7.04
N LEU A 69 3.84 -2.77 -7.82
CA LEU A 69 2.98 -1.70 -7.30
C LEU A 69 1.54 -2.16 -7.04
N MET A 70 1.11 -3.23 -7.70
CA MET A 70 -0.24 -3.78 -7.61
C MET A 70 -0.17 -5.30 -7.64
N ILE A 71 -0.95 -5.96 -6.78
CA ILE A 71 -1.20 -7.41 -6.82
C ILE A 71 -2.68 -7.63 -7.10
N GLN A 72 -2.99 -8.63 -7.93
CA GLN A 72 -4.34 -9.13 -8.12
C GLN A 72 -4.42 -10.56 -7.59
N VAL A 73 -5.39 -10.82 -6.73
CA VAL A 73 -5.71 -12.16 -6.23
C VAL A 73 -6.99 -12.63 -6.91
N GLY A 74 -6.90 -13.74 -7.64
CA GLY A 74 -8.00 -14.23 -8.48
C GLY A 74 -8.02 -13.60 -9.87
N ASN A 75 -9.11 -13.85 -10.61
CA ASN A 75 -9.26 -13.48 -12.01
C ASN A 75 -10.59 -12.78 -12.28
N GLY A 76 -10.58 -11.85 -13.23
CA GLY A 76 -11.80 -11.17 -13.70
C GLY A 76 -12.42 -10.23 -12.66
N PRO A 77 -13.70 -9.86 -12.84
CA PRO A 77 -14.39 -8.90 -11.97
C PRO A 77 -14.52 -9.32 -10.51
N GLU A 78 -14.37 -10.61 -10.20
CA GLU A 78 -14.43 -11.15 -8.84
C GLU A 78 -13.08 -11.09 -8.11
N ALA A 79 -12.02 -10.64 -8.79
CA ALA A 79 -10.69 -10.55 -8.20
C ALA A 79 -10.62 -9.48 -7.10
N VAL A 80 -9.62 -9.61 -6.24
CA VAL A 80 -9.28 -8.61 -5.22
C VAL A 80 -7.93 -7.98 -5.56
N GLY A 81 -7.91 -6.66 -5.60
CA GLY A 81 -6.73 -5.86 -5.84
C GLY A 81 -6.08 -5.46 -4.53
N VAL A 82 -4.76 -5.49 -4.47
CA VAL A 82 -3.96 -4.98 -3.36
C VAL A 82 -3.01 -3.92 -3.91
N ILE A 83 -3.02 -2.75 -3.28
CA ILE A 83 -2.15 -1.61 -3.59
C ILE A 83 -1.66 -0.98 -2.28
N HIS A 84 -0.65 -0.09 -2.35
CA HIS A 84 -0.18 0.63 -1.18
C HIS A 84 -1.08 1.82 -0.84
N ALA A 85 -1.16 2.84 -1.71
CA ALA A 85 -1.83 4.10 -1.41
C ALA A 85 -3.15 4.30 -2.18
N GLU A 86 -3.09 4.60 -3.49
CA GLU A 86 -4.27 5.03 -4.25
C GLU A 86 -4.17 4.69 -5.74
N LEU A 87 -5.30 4.36 -6.39
CA LEU A 87 -5.32 4.20 -7.84
C LEU A 87 -5.48 5.54 -8.57
N PRO A 88 -4.72 5.78 -9.65
CA PRO A 88 -4.87 7.00 -10.46
C PRO A 88 -6.14 7.03 -11.31
N ASP A 89 -6.75 5.87 -11.58
CA ASP A 89 -7.98 5.71 -12.34
C ASP A 89 -9.02 4.93 -11.54
N TRP A 90 -10.29 5.14 -11.88
CA TRP A 90 -11.42 4.38 -11.33
C TRP A 90 -11.68 3.06 -12.08
N ASP A 91 -10.66 2.54 -12.75
CA ASP A 91 -10.71 1.32 -13.55
C ASP A 91 -9.44 0.50 -13.34
N TRP A 92 -9.62 -0.74 -12.90
CA TRP A 92 -8.53 -1.64 -12.55
C TRP A 92 -7.70 -2.02 -13.78
N SER A 93 -8.35 -2.46 -14.86
CA SER A 93 -7.72 -2.91 -16.10
C SER A 93 -6.91 -1.80 -16.77
N ARG A 94 -7.41 -0.56 -16.74
CA ARG A 94 -6.69 0.62 -17.22
C ARG A 94 -5.42 0.88 -16.41
N SER A 95 -5.51 0.75 -15.09
CA SER A 95 -4.35 0.91 -14.19
C SER A 95 -3.29 -0.16 -14.46
N VAL A 96 -3.70 -1.43 -14.60
CA VAL A 96 -2.81 -2.54 -14.99
C VAL A 96 -2.13 -2.28 -16.34
N THR A 97 -2.92 -1.94 -17.37
CA THR A 97 -2.39 -1.66 -18.71
C THR A 97 -1.36 -0.51 -18.70
N ARG A 98 -1.60 0.54 -17.89
CA ARG A 98 -0.65 1.65 -17.74
C ARG A 98 0.63 1.17 -17.07
N LEU A 99 0.52 0.41 -15.97
CA LEU A 99 1.70 -0.12 -15.28
C LEU A 99 2.50 -1.10 -16.13
N GLU A 100 1.88 -1.91 -16.99
CA GLU A 100 2.60 -2.80 -17.90
C GLU A 100 3.46 -2.03 -18.91
N ARG A 101 2.99 -0.86 -19.37
CA ARG A 101 3.79 0.03 -20.21
C ARG A 101 4.96 0.61 -19.44
N ILE A 102 4.73 1.00 -18.18
CA ILE A 102 5.78 1.52 -17.29
C ILE A 102 6.76 0.42 -16.89
N LYS A 103 6.35 -0.83 -16.67
CA LYS A 103 7.25 -1.95 -16.33
C LYS A 103 8.31 -2.20 -17.40
N LYS A 104 8.01 -1.91 -18.68
CA LYS A 104 9.01 -1.92 -19.76
C LYS A 104 10.10 -0.85 -19.56
N VAL A 105 9.81 0.16 -18.75
CA VAL A 105 10.66 1.29 -18.38
C VAL A 105 10.99 1.17 -16.89
N LYS A 106 11.99 0.37 -16.52
CA LYS A 106 12.45 0.06 -15.16
C LYS A 106 11.98 1.08 -14.08
N PHE A 107 10.83 0.82 -13.43
CA PHE A 107 10.19 1.74 -12.48
C PHE A 107 11.15 2.18 -11.35
N TRP A 108 11.94 1.25 -10.84
CA TRP A 108 12.93 1.53 -9.78
C TRP A 108 14.04 2.49 -10.24
N ASP A 109 14.29 2.59 -11.55
CA ASP A 109 15.32 3.44 -12.15
C ASP A 109 14.77 4.77 -12.70
N GLN A 110 13.44 4.98 -12.67
CA GLN A 110 12.81 6.23 -13.11
C GLN A 110 12.96 7.35 -12.06
N PRO A 111 13.09 8.63 -12.46
CA PRO A 111 12.87 9.77 -11.57
C PRO A 111 11.39 9.84 -11.11
N ARG A 112 11.09 10.67 -10.09
CA ARG A 112 9.79 10.79 -9.40
C ARG A 112 8.60 11.20 -10.29
N ASP A 113 8.79 11.47 -11.58
CA ASP A 113 7.86 12.35 -12.30
C ASP A 113 6.72 11.65 -13.05
N GLU A 114 6.50 10.33 -12.87
CA GLU A 114 5.36 9.63 -13.48
C GLU A 114 4.13 9.69 -12.54
N PRO A 115 3.09 10.50 -12.86
CA PRO A 115 2.01 10.79 -11.91
C PRO A 115 1.22 9.57 -11.45
N SER A 116 1.16 8.54 -12.31
CA SER A 116 0.46 7.28 -11.99
C SER A 116 1.16 6.46 -10.92
N ILE A 117 2.51 6.47 -10.90
CA ILE A 117 3.32 5.86 -9.85
C ILE A 117 3.18 6.65 -8.55
N GLU A 118 3.20 7.98 -8.66
CA GLU A 118 3.09 8.86 -7.50
C GLU A 118 1.77 8.65 -6.74
N SER A 119 0.65 8.48 -7.45
CA SER A 119 -0.64 8.16 -6.81
C SER A 119 -0.62 6.81 -6.08
N LEU A 120 -0.05 5.76 -6.68
CA LEU A 120 0.04 4.42 -6.07
C LEU A 120 0.87 4.35 -4.80
N LEU A 121 1.81 5.28 -4.63
CA LEU A 121 2.75 5.30 -3.51
C LEU A 121 2.44 6.39 -2.48
N TRP A 122 1.95 7.57 -2.89
CA TRP A 122 1.72 8.71 -1.99
C TRP A 122 0.29 9.24 -2.00
N GLY A 123 -0.56 8.77 -2.93
CA GLY A 123 -1.92 9.29 -3.10
C GLY A 123 -2.77 9.20 -1.83
N ASN A 124 -3.55 10.25 -1.57
CA ASN A 124 -4.44 10.31 -0.41
C ASN A 124 -5.78 11.00 -0.70
N ALA A 125 -6.00 11.46 -1.94
CA ALA A 125 -7.14 12.28 -2.31
C ALA A 125 -8.46 11.53 -2.10
N GLN A 126 -8.50 10.25 -2.47
CA GLN A 126 -9.66 9.37 -2.29
C GLN A 126 -10.02 9.15 -0.82
N PHE A 127 -9.00 9.03 0.05
CA PHE A 127 -9.22 8.90 1.49
C PHE A 127 -9.71 10.21 2.11
N GLN A 128 -9.18 11.36 1.66
CA GLN A 128 -9.67 12.66 2.10
C GLN A 128 -11.13 12.90 1.67
N SER A 129 -11.50 12.55 0.44
CA SER A 129 -12.91 12.60 0.00
C SER A 129 -13.81 11.75 0.89
N LEU A 130 -13.40 10.52 1.24
CA LEU A 130 -14.14 9.68 2.20
C LEU A 130 -14.29 10.37 3.57
N ARG A 131 -13.23 10.99 4.09
CA ARG A 131 -13.29 11.72 5.36
C ARG A 131 -14.26 12.92 5.32
N ASN A 132 -14.40 13.53 4.15
CA ASN A 132 -15.31 14.65 3.91
C ASN A 132 -16.74 14.20 3.57
N GLY A 133 -17.00 12.89 3.51
CA GLY A 133 -18.32 12.34 3.15
C GLY A 133 -18.62 12.32 1.66
N GLU A 134 -17.60 12.49 0.81
CA GLU A 134 -17.71 12.56 -0.64
C GLU A 134 -17.37 11.21 -1.29
N GLN A 135 -18.04 10.88 -2.41
CA GLN A 135 -17.72 9.72 -3.24
C GLN A 135 -17.68 8.37 -2.47
N ASN A 136 -18.42 8.28 -1.36
CA ASN A 136 -18.50 7.08 -0.51
C ASN A 136 -19.01 5.85 -1.27
N ASP A 137 -19.79 6.06 -2.33
CA ASP A 137 -20.38 5.03 -3.17
C ASP A 137 -19.61 4.79 -4.48
N ARG A 138 -18.50 5.49 -4.72
CA ARG A 138 -17.75 5.34 -5.97
C ARG A 138 -16.92 4.07 -5.95
N HIS A 139 -17.01 3.31 -7.03
CA HIS A 139 -16.37 2.00 -7.18
C HIS A 139 -15.25 2.05 -8.24
N ILE A 140 -14.24 1.19 -8.06
CA ILE A 140 -13.25 0.85 -9.08
C ILE A 140 -13.86 -0.22 -9.99
N SER A 141 -13.95 0.02 -11.29
CA SER A 141 -14.47 -0.95 -12.25
C SER A 141 -13.48 -2.08 -12.52
N GLY A 142 -14.02 -3.24 -12.91
CA GLY A 142 -13.23 -4.40 -13.32
C GLY A 142 -12.64 -5.23 -12.18
N ILE A 143 -13.01 -4.94 -10.92
CA ILE A 143 -12.52 -5.66 -9.74
C ILE A 143 -13.54 -5.65 -8.59
N ALA A 144 -13.56 -6.70 -7.77
CA ALA A 144 -14.54 -6.84 -6.70
C ALA A 144 -14.18 -5.95 -5.52
N TRP A 145 -12.90 -5.89 -5.15
CA TRP A 145 -12.38 -5.07 -4.05
C TRP A 145 -10.99 -4.54 -4.36
N VAL A 146 -10.67 -3.38 -3.81
CA VAL A 146 -9.31 -2.84 -3.72
C VAL A 146 -8.99 -2.63 -2.25
N ILE A 147 -7.96 -3.34 -1.77
CA ILE A 147 -7.45 -3.26 -0.40
C ILE A 147 -6.17 -2.42 -0.43
N GLN A 148 -6.09 -1.43 0.47
CA GLN A 148 -5.00 -0.47 0.50
C GLN A 148 -4.60 -0.08 1.93
N GLY A 149 -3.37 0.41 2.08
CA GLY A 149 -2.80 0.91 3.32
C GLY A 149 -2.62 2.42 3.27
N HIS A 150 -1.44 2.88 3.70
CA HIS A 150 -0.90 4.26 3.61
C HIS A 150 -1.63 5.33 4.45
N ASN A 151 -2.95 5.28 4.50
CA ASN A 151 -3.76 6.24 5.24
C ASN A 151 -4.16 5.65 6.59
N VAL A 152 -3.38 5.96 7.61
CA VAL A 152 -3.60 5.53 9.00
C VAL A 152 -4.95 6.02 9.53
N SER A 153 -5.70 5.09 10.14
CA SER A 153 -6.93 5.41 10.89
C SER A 153 -7.19 4.40 12.01
N ASN A 154 -7.99 4.74 13.01
CA ASN A 154 -8.14 3.87 14.18
C ASN A 154 -9.01 2.62 13.91
N ILE A 155 -9.67 2.53 12.75
CA ILE A 155 -10.48 1.38 12.32
C ILE A 155 -10.39 1.27 10.81
N PRO A 156 -10.54 0.07 10.21
CA PRO A 156 -10.64 -0.07 8.76
C PRO A 156 -11.74 0.84 8.19
N ARG A 157 -11.50 1.41 7.01
CA ARG A 157 -12.43 2.34 6.36
C ARG A 157 -12.84 1.83 4.99
N ARG A 158 -14.11 1.99 4.64
CA ARG A 158 -14.67 1.55 3.35
C ARG A 158 -15.29 2.71 2.60
N ALA A 159 -15.08 2.73 1.27
CA ALA A 159 -15.84 3.53 0.32
C ALA A 159 -16.06 2.73 -0.98
N GLY A 160 -17.32 2.40 -1.31
CA GLY A 160 -17.66 1.54 -2.43
C GLY A 160 -17.05 0.15 -2.26
N ASN A 161 -16.20 -0.25 -3.21
CA ASN A 161 -15.36 -1.45 -3.16
C ASN A 161 -13.89 -1.19 -2.77
N ARG A 162 -13.60 -0.05 -2.15
CA ARG A 162 -12.26 0.27 -1.64
C ARG A 162 -12.23 0.13 -0.13
N LEU A 163 -11.18 -0.49 0.39
CA LEU A 163 -11.00 -0.81 1.80
C LEU A 163 -9.59 -0.38 2.24
N TRP A 164 -9.52 0.60 3.13
CA TRP A 164 -8.29 0.99 3.81
C TRP A 164 -8.15 0.18 5.09
N ILE A 165 -7.05 -0.54 5.23
CA ILE A 165 -6.77 -1.42 6.39
C ILE A 165 -5.60 -0.93 7.25
N ASP A 166 -4.97 0.20 6.90
CA ASP A 166 -3.90 0.73 7.73
C ASP A 166 -4.46 1.30 9.03
N THR A 167 -4.24 0.53 10.11
CA THR A 167 -4.66 0.89 11.45
C THR A 167 -3.54 1.39 12.36
N GLY A 168 -2.37 1.73 11.79
CA GLY A 168 -1.24 2.33 12.51
C GLY A 168 -0.53 1.34 13.44
N ALA A 169 -0.18 0.14 12.98
CA ALA A 169 0.46 -0.87 13.83
C ALA A 169 1.82 -0.41 14.40
N ASP A 170 2.45 0.59 13.78
CA ASP A 170 3.69 1.26 14.21
C ASP A 170 3.45 2.42 15.19
N GLU A 171 2.26 3.02 15.18
CA GLU A 171 1.86 4.12 16.06
C GLU A 171 1.78 3.70 17.52
N SER A 172 2.07 4.60 18.47
CA SER A 172 2.14 4.26 19.91
C SER A 172 0.79 4.28 20.64
N GLN A 173 -0.24 4.90 20.06
CA GLN A 173 -1.50 5.11 20.78
C GLN A 173 -2.36 3.82 20.81
N SER A 174 -3.09 3.61 21.92
CA SER A 174 -3.85 2.37 22.17
C SER A 174 -4.97 2.08 21.17
N ALA A 175 -5.46 3.12 20.51
CA ALA A 175 -6.51 3.02 19.49
C ALA A 175 -5.99 2.50 18.14
N HIS A 176 -4.68 2.26 17.99
CA HIS A 176 -4.07 1.69 16.80
C HIS A 176 -3.77 0.20 16.95
N GLY A 177 -3.58 -0.46 15.82
CA GLY A 177 -3.39 -1.91 15.78
C GLY A 177 -2.99 -2.42 14.40
N LEU A 178 -2.86 -3.74 14.31
CA LEU A 178 -2.61 -4.45 13.05
C LEU A 178 -3.93 -5.01 12.53
N SER A 179 -4.31 -4.62 11.31
CA SER A 179 -5.46 -5.19 10.61
C SER A 179 -5.03 -6.29 9.63
N ILE A 180 -5.79 -7.38 9.62
CA ILE A 180 -5.62 -8.51 8.73
C ILE A 180 -6.92 -8.68 7.95
N ALA A 181 -6.83 -8.68 6.62
CA ALA A 181 -7.96 -8.94 5.74
C ALA A 181 -7.90 -10.38 5.20
N GLU A 182 -8.90 -11.19 5.54
CA GLU A 182 -9.05 -12.57 5.11
C GLU A 182 -10.01 -12.64 3.92
N LEU A 183 -9.51 -13.19 2.80
CA LEU A 183 -10.29 -13.40 1.57
C LEU A 183 -10.96 -14.76 1.61
N GLY A 184 -12.29 -14.79 1.64
CA GLY A 184 -13.12 -15.99 1.54
C GLY A 184 -14.44 -15.68 0.83
N PRO A 185 -15.51 -16.48 1.01
CA PRO A 185 -16.84 -16.13 0.50
C PRO A 185 -17.35 -14.76 1.01
N GLN A 186 -16.80 -14.31 2.12
CA GLN A 186 -16.97 -12.97 2.69
C GLN A 186 -15.59 -12.39 3.00
N LEU A 187 -15.41 -11.10 2.73
CA LEU A 187 -14.21 -10.37 3.12
C LEU A 187 -14.29 -10.05 4.61
N THR A 188 -13.39 -10.62 5.40
CA THR A 188 -13.35 -10.38 6.85
C THR A 188 -12.11 -9.56 7.19
N VAL A 189 -12.25 -8.53 7.99
CA VAL A 189 -11.13 -7.71 8.46
C VAL A 189 -11.09 -7.75 9.97
N THR A 190 -10.00 -8.27 10.52
CA THR A 190 -9.78 -8.32 11.97
C THR A 190 -8.65 -7.39 12.35
N THR A 191 -8.93 -6.45 13.24
CA THR A 191 -7.95 -5.53 13.82
C THR A 191 -7.59 -5.99 15.23
N HIS A 192 -6.30 -6.24 15.46
CA HIS A 192 -5.71 -6.50 16.76
C HIS A 192 -5.10 -5.21 17.31
N PHE A 193 -5.76 -4.60 18.29
CA PHE A 193 -5.33 -3.35 18.90
C PHE A 193 -4.23 -3.56 19.95
N ARG A 194 -3.44 -2.51 20.20
CA ARG A 194 -2.40 -2.55 21.25
C ARG A 194 -2.94 -2.77 22.65
N ASP A 195 -4.16 -2.33 22.93
CA ASP A 195 -4.85 -2.58 24.20
C ASP A 195 -5.55 -3.95 24.26
N LEU A 196 -5.12 -4.89 23.40
CA LEU A 196 -5.60 -6.28 23.32
C LEU A 196 -7.05 -6.43 22.89
N ARG A 197 -7.74 -5.33 22.55
CA ARG A 197 -9.05 -5.43 21.90
C ARG A 197 -8.88 -6.08 20.52
N ILE A 198 -9.89 -6.85 20.14
CA ILE A 198 -10.02 -7.43 18.81
C ILE A 198 -11.35 -6.95 18.24
N ARG A 199 -11.32 -6.42 17.02
CA ARG A 199 -12.52 -6.04 16.28
C ARG A 199 -12.54 -6.76 14.95
N THR A 200 -13.66 -7.38 14.63
CA THR A 200 -13.86 -8.06 13.35
C THR A 200 -15.00 -7.40 12.60
N GLU A 201 -14.73 -6.95 11.38
CA GLU A 201 -15.69 -6.41 10.43
C GLU A 201 -15.84 -7.35 9.25
N ARG A 202 -17.05 -7.43 8.70
CA ARG A 202 -17.36 -8.33 7.59
C ARG A 202 -18.00 -7.56 6.46
N PHE A 203 -17.44 -7.71 5.26
CA PHE A 203 -17.88 -7.06 4.05
C PHE A 203 -18.33 -8.12 3.04
N ASN A 204 -19.56 -7.99 2.56
CA ASN A 204 -20.07 -8.89 1.52
C ASN A 204 -19.37 -8.59 0.20
N LEU A 205 -18.90 -9.64 -0.48
CA LEU A 205 -18.23 -9.53 -1.77
C LEU A 205 -19.20 -9.21 -2.92
N THR A 206 -20.46 -9.61 -2.79
CA THR A 206 -21.50 -9.36 -3.80
C THR A 206 -22.10 -7.96 -3.64
N PRO A 207 -22.31 -7.22 -4.75
CA PRO A 207 -23.17 -6.06 -4.75
C PRO A 207 -24.56 -6.50 -4.27
N GLN A 208 -25.06 -5.89 -3.19
CA GLN A 208 -26.49 -5.96 -2.90
C GLN A 208 -27.22 -5.41 -4.14
N PRO A 209 -28.18 -6.15 -4.74
CA PRO A 209 -28.93 -5.63 -5.87
C PRO A 209 -29.58 -4.31 -5.46
N ARG A 210 -29.15 -3.21 -6.10
CA ARG A 210 -29.83 -1.92 -5.95
C ARG A 210 -31.17 -2.03 -6.68
N PHE A 211 -32.25 -2.29 -5.95
CA PHE A 211 -33.60 -2.11 -6.47
C PHE A 211 -33.77 -0.64 -6.85
N HIS A 212 -33.73 -0.34 -8.14
CA HIS A 212 -34.20 0.93 -8.67
C HIS A 212 -35.66 0.73 -9.04
N SER A 213 -36.57 1.32 -8.26
CA SER A 213 -37.96 1.45 -8.68
C SER A 213 -38.00 2.43 -9.84
N VAL A 214 -38.26 1.93 -11.05
CA VAL A 214 -38.63 2.76 -12.19
C VAL A 214 -40.13 3.00 -12.09
N LEU A 215 -40.55 3.84 -11.15
CA LEU A 215 -41.85 4.49 -11.23
C LEU A 215 -41.59 5.94 -11.66
N MET A 216 -41.72 6.16 -12.97
CA MET A 216 -41.90 7.50 -13.52
C MET A 216 -43.28 8.00 -13.08
N SER A 217 -43.32 9.17 -12.46
CA SER A 217 -44.52 10.02 -12.37
C SER A 217 -44.69 10.82 -13.65
#